data_AF-A0A8B5WTU1-F1
#
_entry.id   AF-A0A8B5WTU1-F1
#
_cell.length_a   1.000
_cell.length_b   1.000
_cell.length_c   1.000
_cell.angle_alpha   90.00
_cell.angle_beta   90.00
_cell.angle_gamma   90.00
#
_symmetry.space_group_name_H-M   'P 1'
#
loop_
_entity.id
_entity.type
_entity.pdbx_description
1 polymer ?
#
loop_
_entity_poly.entity_id
_entity_poly.type
_entity_poly.pdbx_seq_one_letter_code
_entity_poly.pdbx_strand_id
1 'polypeptide(L)'
;MADLDPTLRKAAELIAEIYKQKQEAVQAGKSPRGVVIAPDAYDAIQEYRKALGELENSSSDYMDKYSIFGLEFFIEPESSCRVH
;
A
#
# COMPACT_ATOMS: atom_id res chain seq x y z
N MET A 1 -9.75 -14.42 18.52
CA MET A 1 -9.03 -13.84 17.38
C MET A 1 -10.09 -13.27 16.47
N ALA A 2 -10.20 -11.96 16.36
CA ALA A 2 -11.15 -11.36 15.42
C ALA A 2 -10.72 -11.78 14.00
N ASP A 3 -11.63 -12.41 13.27
CA ASP A 3 -11.46 -12.75 11.86
C ASP A 3 -11.31 -11.42 11.10
N LEU A 4 -10.07 -11.06 10.76
CA LEU A 4 -9.83 -9.89 9.92
C LEU A 4 -10.47 -10.16 8.56
N ASP A 5 -11.31 -9.22 8.13
CA ASP A 5 -11.96 -9.25 6.83
C ASP A 5 -10.95 -9.68 5.74
N PRO A 6 -11.28 -10.66 4.87
CA PRO A 6 -10.32 -11.23 3.92
C PRO A 6 -9.71 -10.16 2.99
N THR A 7 -10.46 -9.09 2.71
CA THR A 7 -9.99 -7.93 1.95
C THR A 7 -8.92 -7.14 2.70
N LEU A 8 -9.08 -6.94 4.01
CA LEU A 8 -8.08 -6.26 4.85
C LEU A 8 -6.78 -7.06 4.94
N ARG A 9 -6.90 -8.39 4.98
CA ARG A 9 -5.73 -9.28 4.94
C ARG A 9 -4.96 -9.14 3.62
N LYS A 10 -5.67 -9.21 2.48
CA LYS A 10 -5.08 -9.01 1.15
C LYS A 10 -4.40 -7.64 1.03
N ALA A 11 -5.03 -6.59 1.54
CA ALA A 11 -4.45 -5.25 1.56
C ALA A 11 -3.17 -5.19 2.41
N ALA A 12 -3.18 -5.78 3.61
CA ALA A 12 -1.99 -5.84 4.46
C ALA A 12 -0.82 -6.59 3.80
N GLU A 13 -1.10 -7.68 3.08
CA GLU A 13 -0.11 -8.42 2.29
C GLU A 13 0.48 -7.55 1.17
N LEU A 14 -0.36 -6.81 0.43
CA LEU A 14 0.08 -5.86 -0.60
C LEU A 14 0.96 -4.75 -0.01
N ILE A 15 0.56 -4.17 1.12
CA ILE A 15 1.31 -3.11 1.81
C ILE A 15 2.69 -3.61 2.23
N ALA A 16 2.77 -4.83 2.79
CA ALA A 16 4.03 -5.46 3.16
C ALA A 16 4.93 -5.71 1.93
N GLU A 17 4.33 -6.12 0.80
CA GLU A 17 5.06 -6.30 -0.46
C GLU A 17 5.62 -4.97 -0.99
N ILE A 18 4.85 -3.88 -0.98
CA ILE A 18 5.31 -2.55 -1.37
C ILE A 18 6.49 -2.10 -0.50
N TYR A 19 6.39 -2.30 0.81
CA TYR A 19 7.47 -1.96 1.74
C TYR A 19 8.74 -2.76 1.44
N LYS A 20 8.60 -4.06 1.17
CA LYS A 20 9.73 -4.92 0.80
C LYS A 20 10.40 -4.44 -0.50
N GLN A 21 9.63 -4.19 -1.55
CA GLN A 21 10.16 -3.69 -2.82
C GLN A 21 10.85 -2.32 -2.67
N LYS A 22 10.28 -1.42 -1.85
CA LYS A 22 10.93 -0.15 -1.50
C LYS A 22 12.28 -0.38 -0.82
N GLN A 23 12.35 -1.26 0.18
CA GLN A 23 13.59 -1.59 0.88
C GLN A 23 14.64 -2.18 -0.05
N GLU A 24 14.24 -3.07 -0.97
CA GLU A 24 15.13 -3.64 -1.98
C GLU A 24 15.66 -2.58 -2.95
N ALA A 25 14.81 -1.66 -3.40
CA ALA A 25 15.21 -0.55 -4.26
C ALA A 25 16.22 0.38 -3.55
N VAL A 26 15.95 0.76 -2.29
CA VAL A 26 16.83 1.60 -1.49
C VAL A 26 18.18 0.91 -1.23
N GLN A 27 18.19 -0.38 -0.89
CA GLN A 27 19.42 -1.16 -0.71
C GLN A 27 20.24 -1.28 -2.00
N ALA A 28 19.59 -1.26 -3.17
CA ALA A 28 20.24 -1.20 -4.47
C ALA A 28 20.72 0.22 -4.86
N GLY A 29 20.60 1.20 -3.95
CA GLY A 29 20.98 2.60 -4.20
C GLY A 29 19.98 3.38 -5.07
N LYS A 30 18.78 2.84 -5.30
CA LYS A 30 17.71 3.51 -6.05
C LYS A 30 16.82 4.33 -5.11
N SER A 31 16.22 5.38 -5.64
CA SER A 31 15.23 6.20 -4.92
C SER A 31 13.87 6.05 -5.61
N PRO A 32 13.06 5.07 -5.17
CA PRO A 32 11.74 4.89 -5.75
C PRO A 32 10.86 6.10 -5.46
N ARG A 33 10.03 6.47 -6.43
CA ARG A 33 9.12 7.63 -6.34
C ARG A 33 7.66 7.24 -6.39
N GLY A 34 7.37 6.06 -6.92
CA GLY A 34 6.02 5.60 -7.15
C GLY A 34 5.82 4.13 -6.88
N VAL A 35 4.57 3.76 -6.70
CA VAL A 35 4.11 2.38 -6.77
C VAL A 35 3.02 2.28 -7.83
N VAL A 36 3.23 1.38 -8.77
CA VAL A 36 2.25 1.02 -9.79
C VAL A 36 1.40 -0.11 -9.23
N ILE A 37 0.09 0.06 -9.22
CA ILE A 37 -0.86 -0.96 -8.76
C ILE A 37 -2.10 -1.03 -9.63
N ALA A 38 -2.78 -2.18 -9.61
CA ALA A 38 -4.09 -2.35 -10.22
C ALA A 38 -5.18 -1.57 -9.44
N PRO A 39 -6.28 -1.18 -10.10
CA PRO A 39 -7.40 -0.49 -9.43
C PRO A 39 -8.00 -1.30 -8.28
N ASP A 40 -8.10 -2.63 -8.39
CA ASP A 40 -8.57 -3.52 -7.31
C ASP A 40 -7.66 -3.47 -6.08
N ALA A 41 -6.34 -3.41 -6.30
CA ALA A 41 -5.37 -3.30 -5.22
C ALA A 41 -5.41 -1.92 -4.55
N TYR A 42 -5.64 -0.85 -5.32
CA TYR A 42 -5.82 0.48 -4.77
C TYR A 42 -7.06 0.55 -3.89
N ASP A 43 -8.18 -0.01 -4.33
CA ASP A 43 -9.43 -0.04 -3.55
C ASP A 43 -9.23 -0.78 -2.22
N ALA A 44 -8.62 -1.97 -2.26
CA ALA A 44 -8.31 -2.74 -1.05
C ALA A 44 -7.41 -1.97 -0.06
N ILE A 45 -6.42 -1.22 -0.55
CA ILE A 45 -5.56 -0.37 0.30
C ILE A 45 -6.36 0.80 0.90
N GLN A 46 -7.27 1.41 0.15
CA GLN A 46 -8.13 2.48 0.67
C GLN A 46 -9.14 1.97 1.71
N GLU A 47 -9.69 0.77 1.51
CA GLU A 47 -10.53 0.10 2.50
C GLU A 47 -9.75 -0.19 3.78
N TYR A 48 -8.51 -0.67 3.66
CA TYR A 48 -7.61 -0.86 4.79
C TYR A 48 -7.33 0.45 5.54
N ARG A 49 -7.03 1.53 4.80
CA ARG A 49 -6.85 2.87 5.36
C ARG A 49 -8.11 3.35 6.08
N LYS A 50 -9.29 3.12 5.50
CA LYS A 50 -10.57 3.50 6.12
C LYS A 50 -10.80 2.73 7.42
N ALA A 51 -10.58 1.41 7.41
CA ALA A 51 -10.69 0.58 8.60
C ALA A 51 -9.73 1.04 9.71
N LEU A 52 -8.51 1.46 9.35
CA LEU A 52 -7.53 2.05 10.27
C LEU A 52 -7.93 3.44 10.78
N GLY A 53 -8.62 4.25 9.98
CA GLY A 53 -9.10 5.57 10.37
C GLY A 53 -10.37 5.54 11.23
N GLU A 54 -11.21 4.52 11.07
CA GLU A 54 -12.35 4.23 11.97
C GLU A 54 -11.88 3.71 13.34
N LEU A 55 -10.66 3.15 13.41
CA LEU A 55 -9.91 2.92 14.65
C LEU A 55 -9.30 4.25 15.12
N GLU A 56 -10.09 4.98 15.92
CA GLU A 56 -9.76 6.23 16.62
C GLU A 56 -8.24 6.50 16.80
N ASN A 57 -7.72 7.59 16.20
CA ASN A 57 -6.35 8.11 16.37
C ASN A 57 -5.17 7.30 15.78
N SER A 58 -5.32 6.64 14.64
CA SER A 58 -4.14 6.22 13.86
C SER A 58 -3.87 7.18 12.70
N SER A 59 -3.11 8.25 12.98
CA SER A 59 -2.30 8.92 11.96
C SER A 59 -1.26 7.91 11.47
N SER A 60 -1.65 7.01 10.58
CA SER A 60 -0.71 6.16 9.85
C SER A 60 0.08 7.07 8.92
N ASP A 61 1.15 7.66 9.45
CA ASP A 61 2.10 8.58 8.79
C ASP A 61 2.68 8.01 7.48
N TYR A 62 2.52 6.70 7.29
CA TYR A 62 2.97 5.97 6.12
C TYR A 62 1.90 5.77 5.04
N MET A 63 0.63 6.18 5.22
CA MET A 63 -0.42 5.91 4.23
C MET A 63 -1.40 7.07 4.06
N ASP A 64 -1.34 7.68 2.89
CA ASP A 64 -2.21 8.76 2.44
C ASP A 64 -3.21 8.28 1.40
N LYS A 65 -4.14 9.17 1.04
CA LYS A 65 -5.11 8.89 -0.03
C LYS A 65 -4.42 8.58 -1.37
N TYR A 66 -3.31 9.25 -1.66
CA TYR A 66 -2.63 9.18 -2.96
C TYR A 66 -1.18 8.67 -2.88
N SER A 67 -0.72 8.27 -1.70
CA SER A 67 0.64 7.76 -1.52
C SER A 67 0.75 6.78 -0.36
N ILE A 68 1.81 5.96 -0.40
CA ILE A 68 2.15 5.00 0.65
C ILE A 68 3.66 4.92 0.83
N PHE A 69 4.13 4.98 2.07
CA PHE A 69 5.54 5.10 2.44
C PHE A 69 6.27 6.25 1.71
N GLY A 70 5.54 7.32 1.37
CA GLY A 70 6.05 8.43 0.56
C GLY A 70 6.17 8.14 -0.95
N LEU A 71 5.60 7.03 -1.44
CA LEU A 71 5.52 6.68 -2.87
C LEU A 71 4.14 7.03 -3.42
N GLU A 72 4.08 7.73 -4.55
CA GLU A 72 2.81 8.07 -5.20
C GLU A 72 2.17 6.84 -5.86
N PHE A 73 0.84 6.72 -5.78
CA PHE A 73 0.10 5.66 -6.46
C PHE A 73 -0.07 5.96 -7.95
N PHE A 74 0.35 5.01 -8.78
CA PHE A 74 0.09 4.98 -10.22
C PHE A 74 -0.86 3.83 -10.52
N ILE A 75 -2.09 4.14 -10.94
CA ILE A 75 -3.10 3.11 -11.22
C ILE A 75 -2.95 2.67 -12.68
N GLU A 76 -2.59 1.40 -12.87
CA GLU A 76 -2.50 0.78 -14.19
C GLU A 76 -3.33 -0.52 -14.20
N PRO A 77 -4.31 -0.67 -15.12
CA PRO A 77 -5.33 -1.73 -15.05
C PRO A 77 -4.79 -3.16 -15.20
N GLU A 78 -3.65 -3.35 -15.87
CA GLU A 78 -3.05 -4.68 -16.12
C GLU A 78 -1.71 -4.88 -15.40
N SER A 79 -1.36 -4.01 -14.47
CA SER A 79 -0.07 -4.05 -13.79
C SER A 79 -0.11 -4.86 -12.50
N SER A 80 0.88 -5.75 -12.34
CA SER A 80 1.23 -6.31 -11.04
C SER A 80 1.82 -5.22 -10.14
N CYS A 81 1.53 -5.28 -8.84
CA CYS A 81 2.01 -4.32 -7.84
C CYS A 81 3.54 -4.20 -7.90
N ARG A 82 4.07 -3.02 -8.27
CA ARG A 82 5.52 -2.80 -8.40
C ARG A 82 5.95 -1.41 -7.98
N VAL A 83 7.11 -1.32 -7.33
CA VAL A 83 7.75 -0.05 -6.97
C VAL A 83 8.69 0.40 -8.10
N HIS A 84 8.65 1.69 -8.45
CA HIS A 84 9.37 2.31 -9.57
C HIS A 84 10.25 3.49 -9.12
#